data_AF-A0A4Y3PQW7-F1
#
_entry.id   AF-A0A4Y3PQW7-F1
#
_cell.length_a   1.000
_cell.length_b   1.000
_cell.length_c   1.000
_cell.angle_alpha   90.00
_cell.angle_beta   90.00
_cell.angle_gamma   90.00
#
_symmetry.space_group_name_H-M   'P 1'
#
loop_
_entity.id
_entity.type
_entity.pdbx_description
1 polymer ?
#
loop_
_entity_poly.entity_id
_entity_poly.type
_entity_poly.pdbx_seq_one_letter_code
_entity_poly.pdbx_strand_id
1 'polypeptide(L)'
;MSVTIRVYENQREAVNRVAQGLGEGKTVMDAMEYLLNLHQQHAQEESWEEVPHVKEIQYHLSRIVSITAAQGLAAKDQQQQAQEEYTALQQKVEAKNLQLFEAHQQIGELQKEVERLREETAKEIAVIREESTEKVAKAEREVAQTRELLDASRAAEAATAKLLQLAEEAERRERDRADKLQSAVDQVAAIKSKLDESESKLKVYSGEIDRLESLIAQQQKEHEKELLRQKEQAELEKDKAVLQAEKAAVAELKHLQDALSQERERNAQLTVQLAGKTKRPPSEN
;
A
#
# COMPACT_ATOMS: atom_id res chain seq x y z
N MET A 1 -60.45 124.60 91.56
CA MET A 1 -60.54 125.88 90.81
C MET A 1 -62.03 126.21 90.69
N SER A 2 -62.52 127.31 91.26
CA SER A 2 -63.93 127.70 91.06
C SER A 2 -64.05 128.34 89.67
N VAL A 3 -64.75 127.67 88.75
CA VAL A 3 -64.97 128.17 87.40
C VAL A 3 -66.22 129.03 87.39
N THR A 4 -66.08 130.34 87.18
CA THR A 4 -67.21 131.27 87.07
C THR A 4 -67.75 131.24 85.65
N ILE A 5 -68.86 130.54 85.41
CA ILE A 5 -69.47 130.44 84.09
C ILE A 5 -70.50 131.56 83.92
N ARG A 6 -70.30 132.43 82.91
CA ARG A 6 -71.27 133.47 82.56
C ARG A 6 -72.33 132.90 81.63
N VAL A 7 -73.56 132.80 82.12
CA VAL A 7 -74.74 132.42 81.32
C VAL A 7 -75.43 133.70 80.85
N TYR A 8 -75.51 133.89 79.53
CA TYR A 8 -76.23 135.02 78.95
C TYR A 8 -77.74 134.80 79.01
N GLU A 9 -78.51 135.89 79.03
CA GLU A 9 -79.96 135.85 79.31
C GLU A 9 -80.74 135.01 78.29
N ASN A 10 -80.29 135.00 77.02
CA ASN A 10 -80.82 134.16 75.95
C ASN A 10 -80.48 132.65 76.08
N GLN A 11 -79.55 132.28 76.95
CA GLN A 11 -79.14 130.89 77.22
C GLN A 11 -79.71 130.36 78.54
N ARG A 12 -80.21 131.25 79.40
CA ARG A 12 -80.74 130.92 80.73
C ARG A 12 -81.95 129.99 80.67
N GLU A 13 -82.84 130.19 79.70
CA GLU A 13 -83.98 129.28 79.48
C GLU A 13 -83.57 127.88 79.00
N ALA A 14 -82.49 127.78 78.21
CA ALA A 14 -81.98 126.49 77.74
C ALA A 14 -81.34 125.71 78.88
N VAL A 15 -80.51 126.37 79.69
CA VAL A 15 -79.89 125.73 80.88
C VAL A 15 -80.97 125.35 81.91
N ASN A 16 -82.01 126.18 82.11
CA ASN A 16 -83.13 125.82 82.98
C ASN A 16 -83.92 124.61 82.48
N ARG A 17 -84.12 124.46 81.16
CA ARG A 17 -84.74 123.25 80.60
C ARG A 17 -83.90 122.00 80.84
N VAL A 18 -82.58 122.11 80.73
CA VAL A 18 -81.67 121.00 81.06
C VAL A 18 -81.73 120.67 82.55
N ALA A 19 -81.75 121.70 83.42
CA ALA A 19 -81.92 121.50 84.87
C ALA A 19 -83.25 120.81 85.22
N GLN A 20 -84.36 121.19 84.59
CA GLN A 20 -85.65 120.52 84.77
C GLN A 20 -85.64 119.07 84.25
N GLY A 21 -84.95 118.81 83.14
CA GLY A 21 -84.78 117.46 82.58
C GLY A 21 -83.90 116.54 83.43
N LEU A 22 -83.03 117.09 84.29
CA LEU A 22 -82.17 116.34 85.20
C LEU A 22 -82.87 115.91 86.51
N GLY A 23 -84.12 116.33 86.73
CA GLY A 23 -84.97 115.94 87.86
C GLY A 23 -85.19 117.04 88.93
N GLU A 24 -86.30 116.95 89.66
CA GLU A 24 -86.68 117.94 90.71
C GLU A 24 -85.58 118.09 91.78
N GLY A 25 -85.21 119.34 92.09
CA GLY A 25 -84.19 119.68 93.10
C GLY A 25 -82.79 119.95 92.55
N LYS A 26 -82.56 119.81 91.24
CA LYS A 26 -81.28 120.15 90.59
C LYS A 26 -81.18 121.64 90.25
N THR A 27 -80.04 122.22 90.58
CA THR A 27 -79.76 123.64 90.36
C THR A 27 -79.21 123.88 88.95
N VAL A 28 -79.21 125.14 88.52
CA VAL A 28 -78.56 125.57 87.27
C VAL A 28 -77.08 125.14 87.23
N MET A 29 -76.43 125.06 88.39
CA MET A 29 -75.04 124.60 88.50
C MET A 29 -74.89 123.11 88.15
N ASP A 30 -75.80 122.25 88.62
CA ASP A 30 -75.81 120.83 88.27
C ASP A 30 -75.99 120.61 86.75
N ALA A 31 -76.85 121.43 86.12
CA ALA A 31 -77.05 121.38 84.67
C ALA A 31 -75.81 121.83 83.89
N MET A 32 -75.09 122.85 84.37
CA MET A 32 -73.84 123.27 83.76
C MET A 32 -72.74 122.24 83.95
N GLU A 33 -72.66 121.59 85.11
CA GLU A 33 -71.69 120.53 85.40
C GLU A 33 -71.95 119.29 84.53
N TYR A 34 -73.22 118.93 84.33
CA TYR A 34 -73.61 117.88 83.39
C TYR A 34 -73.21 118.23 81.95
N LEU A 35 -73.52 119.45 81.47
CA LEU A 35 -73.14 119.89 80.12
C LEU A 35 -71.63 119.96 79.93
N LEU A 36 -70.87 120.35 80.95
CA LEU A 36 -69.41 120.34 80.94
C LEU A 36 -68.86 118.92 80.88
N ASN A 37 -69.40 117.98 81.68
CA ASN A 37 -69.00 116.57 81.62
C ASN A 37 -69.35 115.95 80.27
N LEU A 38 -70.52 116.28 79.70
CA LEU A 38 -70.92 115.81 78.38
C LEU A 38 -69.98 116.35 77.29
N HIS A 39 -69.59 117.63 77.39
CA HIS A 39 -68.64 118.23 76.46
C HIS A 39 -67.24 117.65 76.62
N GLN A 40 -66.80 117.32 77.85
CA GLN A 40 -65.55 116.62 78.10
C GLN A 40 -65.56 115.18 77.56
N GLN A 41 -66.66 114.46 77.69
CA GLN A 41 -66.83 113.13 77.10
C GLN A 41 -66.80 113.19 75.57
N HIS A 42 -67.54 114.12 74.96
CA HIS A 42 -67.48 114.32 73.51
C HIS A 42 -66.08 114.76 73.06
N ALA A 43 -65.38 115.59 73.83
CA ALA A 43 -64.00 115.96 73.54
C ALA A 43 -63.01 114.78 73.66
N GLN A 44 -63.29 113.78 74.51
CA GLN A 44 -62.51 112.53 74.59
C GLN A 44 -62.83 111.58 73.43
N GLU A 45 -64.08 111.48 72.99
CA GLU A 45 -64.47 110.68 71.82
C GLU A 45 -64.00 111.31 70.49
N GLU A 46 -63.97 112.65 70.41
CA GLU A 46 -63.43 113.39 69.27
C GLU A 46 -61.91 113.58 69.34
N SER A 47 -61.30 113.43 70.53
CA SER A 47 -59.85 113.26 70.61
C SER A 47 -59.50 111.89 70.06
N TRP A 48 -59.04 111.87 68.82
CA TRP A 48 -58.36 110.74 68.20
C TRP A 48 -57.02 110.45 68.91
N GLU A 49 -57.04 110.21 70.22
CA GLU A 49 -55.92 109.56 70.89
C GLU A 49 -55.73 108.20 70.20
N GLU A 50 -54.54 108.01 69.63
CA GLU A 50 -54.18 106.86 68.83
C GLU A 50 -54.53 105.56 69.56
N VAL A 51 -55.47 104.77 69.02
CA VAL A 51 -55.82 103.46 69.58
C VAL A 51 -54.53 102.62 69.67
N PRO A 52 -54.05 102.25 70.88
CA PRO A 52 -52.68 101.75 71.10
C PRO A 52 -52.28 100.54 70.24
N HIS A 53 -53.26 99.75 69.79
CA HIS A 53 -53.02 98.49 69.07
C HIS A 53 -53.16 98.57 67.54
N VAL A 54 -53.63 99.69 66.97
CA VAL A 54 -53.77 99.81 65.50
C VAL A 54 -52.41 99.82 64.81
N LYS A 55 -51.41 100.49 65.41
CA LYS A 55 -50.03 100.47 64.92
C LYS A 55 -49.41 99.08 64.98
N GLU A 56 -49.70 98.30 66.02
CA GLU A 56 -49.24 96.91 66.15
C GLU A 56 -49.89 95.99 65.09
N ILE A 57 -51.20 96.12 64.87
CA ILE A 57 -51.91 95.37 63.83
C ILE A 57 -51.37 95.73 62.43
N GLN A 58 -51.15 97.02 62.16
CA GLN A 58 -50.54 97.48 60.89
C GLN A 58 -49.12 96.92 60.70
N TYR A 59 -48.32 96.88 61.77
CA TYR A 59 -46.99 96.27 61.75
C TYR A 59 -47.06 94.76 61.44
N HIS A 60 -47.95 94.02 62.12
CA HIS A 60 -48.13 92.59 61.87
C HIS A 60 -48.67 92.30 60.46
N LEU A 61 -49.62 93.08 59.95
CA LEU A 61 -50.12 92.96 58.58
C LEU A 61 -49.02 93.25 57.56
N SER A 62 -48.25 94.33 57.73
CA SER A 62 -47.10 94.63 56.87
C SER A 62 -46.08 93.48 56.86
N ARG A 63 -45.79 92.91 58.04
CA ARG A 63 -44.91 91.75 58.17
C ARG A 63 -45.46 90.49 57.49
N ILE A 64 -46.76 90.20 57.61
CA ILE A 64 -47.42 89.09 56.91
C ILE A 64 -47.33 89.29 55.40
N VAL A 65 -47.60 90.50 54.91
CA VAL A 65 -47.47 90.84 53.48
C VAL A 65 -46.03 90.66 53.01
N SER A 66 -45.03 91.11 53.78
CA SER A 66 -43.61 90.91 53.45
C SER A 66 -43.22 89.43 53.42
N ILE A 67 -43.68 88.63 54.39
CA ILE A 67 -43.40 87.18 54.42
C ILE A 67 -44.07 86.50 53.22
N THR A 68 -45.32 86.83 52.92
CA THR A 68 -46.07 86.25 51.81
C THR A 68 -45.44 86.63 50.46
N ALA A 69 -45.00 87.89 50.31
CA ALA A 69 -44.28 88.34 49.13
C ALA A 69 -42.93 87.62 48.97
N ALA A 70 -42.17 87.45 50.06
CA ALA A 70 -40.92 86.69 50.06
C ALA A 70 -41.13 85.21 49.73
N GLN A 71 -42.19 84.59 50.24
CA GLN A 71 -42.57 83.22 49.90
C GLN A 71 -43.00 83.08 48.44
N GLY A 72 -43.74 84.05 47.90
CA GLY A 72 -44.12 84.08 46.48
C GLY A 72 -42.91 84.22 45.56
N LEU A 73 -41.94 85.06 45.92
CA LEU A 73 -40.67 85.18 45.21
C LEU A 73 -39.86 83.87 45.29
N ALA A 74 -39.70 83.29 46.48
CA ALA A 74 -38.98 82.03 46.66
C ALA A 74 -39.62 80.87 45.87
N ALA A 75 -40.96 80.80 45.83
CA ALA A 75 -41.67 79.80 45.03
C ALA A 75 -41.46 80.02 43.52
N LYS A 76 -41.43 81.28 43.07
CA LYS A 76 -41.13 81.61 41.67
C LYS A 76 -39.68 81.26 41.31
N ASP A 77 -38.73 81.54 42.19
CA ASP A 77 -37.31 81.20 42.00
C ASP A 77 -37.13 79.67 41.93
N GLN A 78 -37.79 78.92 42.82
CA GLN A 78 -37.80 77.45 42.78
C GLN A 78 -38.44 76.92 41.48
N GLN A 79 -39.54 77.52 41.02
CA GLN A 79 -40.17 77.15 39.77
C GLN A 79 -39.24 77.41 38.57
N GLN A 80 -38.52 78.54 38.57
CA GLN A 80 -37.53 78.85 37.53
C GLN A 80 -36.37 77.87 37.55
N GLN A 81 -35.81 77.55 38.72
CA GLN A 81 -34.76 76.54 38.86
C GLN A 81 -35.21 75.16 38.35
N ALA A 82 -36.41 74.71 38.75
CA ALA A 82 -36.96 73.44 38.27
C ALA A 82 -37.20 73.44 36.75
N GLN A 83 -37.59 74.58 36.17
CA GLN A 83 -37.77 74.72 34.73
C GLN A 83 -36.42 74.70 33.98
N GLU A 84 -35.39 75.34 34.52
CA GLU A 84 -34.02 75.27 34.00
C GLU A 84 -33.47 73.84 34.08
N GLU A 85 -33.65 73.14 35.20
CA GLU A 85 -33.26 71.74 35.35
C GLU A 85 -34.01 70.83 34.37
N TYR A 86 -35.32 71.03 34.20
CA TYR A 86 -36.13 70.27 33.26
C TYR A 86 -35.64 70.46 31.81
N THR A 87 -35.39 71.71 31.40
CA THR A 87 -34.87 72.00 30.05
C THR A 87 -33.47 71.44 29.83
N ALA A 88 -32.59 71.50 30.84
CA ALA A 88 -31.26 70.89 30.77
C ALA A 88 -31.33 69.36 30.68
N LEU A 89 -32.24 68.72 31.42
CA LEU A 89 -32.48 67.28 31.32
C LEU A 89 -33.06 66.90 29.96
N GLN A 90 -33.99 67.68 29.44
CA GLN A 90 -34.57 67.46 28.11
C GLN A 90 -33.50 67.50 27.02
N GLN A 91 -32.62 68.51 27.04
CA GLN A 91 -31.49 68.60 26.11
C GLN A 91 -30.54 67.40 26.23
N LYS A 92 -30.28 66.92 27.46
CA LYS A 92 -29.47 65.70 27.68
C LYS A 92 -30.13 64.45 27.09
N VAL A 93 -31.45 64.31 27.24
CA VAL A 93 -32.20 63.19 26.65
C VAL A 93 -32.15 63.24 25.13
N GLU A 94 -32.37 64.42 24.53
CA GLU A 94 -32.29 64.61 23.08
C GLU A 94 -30.90 64.28 22.53
N ALA A 95 -29.83 64.75 23.21
CA ALA A 95 -28.46 64.41 22.83
C ALA A 95 -28.17 62.90 22.94
N LYS A 96 -28.70 62.23 23.96
CA LYS A 96 -28.56 60.77 24.13
C LYS A 96 -29.34 59.99 23.08
N ASN A 97 -30.52 60.46 22.69
CA ASN A 97 -31.30 59.85 21.62
C ASN A 97 -30.58 59.95 20.26
N LEU A 98 -29.92 61.08 19.98
CA LEU A 98 -29.09 61.21 18.79
C LEU A 98 -27.91 60.23 18.80
N GLN A 99 -27.20 60.11 19.93
CA GLN A 99 -26.10 59.14 20.08
C GLN A 99 -26.58 57.69 19.90
N LEU A 100 -27.75 57.35 20.44
CA LEU A 100 -28.35 56.01 20.26
C LEU A 100 -28.73 55.75 18.79
N PHE A 101 -29.23 56.76 18.09
CA PHE A 101 -29.57 56.63 16.67
C PHE A 101 -28.32 56.39 15.82
N GLU A 102 -27.24 57.16 16.05
CA GLU A 102 -25.95 56.96 15.37
C GLU A 102 -25.37 55.57 15.65
N ALA A 103 -25.42 55.13 16.91
CA ALA A 103 -24.96 53.79 17.29
C ALA A 103 -25.78 52.68 16.61
N HIS A 104 -27.10 52.83 16.51
CA HIS A 104 -27.94 51.86 15.78
C HIS A 104 -27.62 51.82 14.28
N GLN A 105 -27.31 52.96 13.66
CA GLN A 105 -26.88 52.97 12.26
C GLN A 105 -25.56 52.22 12.09
N GLN A 106 -24.57 52.49 12.94
CA GLN A 106 -23.28 51.79 12.91
C GLN A 106 -23.43 50.28 13.12
N ILE A 107 -24.27 49.87 14.08
CA ILE A 107 -24.57 48.44 14.31
C ILE A 107 -25.19 47.83 13.06
N GLY A 108 -26.12 48.52 12.39
CA GLY A 108 -26.73 48.04 11.15
C GLY A 108 -25.74 47.89 10.00
N GLU A 109 -24.78 48.81 9.87
CA GLU A 109 -23.70 48.71 8.88
C GLU A 109 -22.77 47.54 9.17
N LEU A 110 -22.34 47.39 10.43
CA LEU A 110 -21.48 46.28 10.86
C LEU A 110 -22.17 44.92 10.69
N GLN A 111 -23.48 44.83 10.94
CA GLN A 111 -24.25 43.61 10.70
C GLN A 111 -24.24 43.21 9.21
N LYS A 112 -24.45 44.17 8.31
CA LYS A 112 -24.38 43.93 6.85
C LYS A 112 -22.98 43.50 6.43
N GLU A 113 -21.94 44.10 7.00
CA GLU A 113 -20.56 43.71 6.70
C GLU A 113 -20.25 42.29 7.20
N VAL A 114 -20.69 41.94 8.41
CA VAL A 114 -20.56 40.58 8.96
C VAL A 114 -21.30 39.56 8.09
N GLU A 115 -22.51 39.87 7.62
CA GLU A 115 -23.26 39.01 6.70
C GLU A 115 -22.51 38.83 5.37
N ARG A 116 -22.01 39.90 4.78
CA ARG A 116 -21.21 39.83 3.55
C ARG A 116 -19.96 38.95 3.73
N LEU A 117 -19.20 39.14 4.81
CA LEU A 117 -18.02 38.32 5.10
C LEU A 117 -18.38 36.85 5.35
N ARG A 118 -19.52 36.57 6.01
CA ARG A 118 -20.01 35.19 6.18
C ARG A 118 -20.35 34.53 4.85
N GLU A 119 -20.97 35.27 3.93
CA GLU A 119 -21.27 34.75 2.59
C GLU A 119 -20.00 34.52 1.75
N GLU A 120 -19.04 35.45 1.79
CA GLU A 120 -17.76 35.32 1.12
C GLU A 120 -16.97 34.12 1.65
N THR A 121 -16.81 34.00 2.97
CA THR A 121 -16.14 32.85 3.59
C THR A 121 -16.87 31.54 3.33
N ALA A 122 -18.20 31.52 3.29
CA ALA A 122 -18.96 30.32 2.92
C ALA A 122 -18.71 29.89 1.47
N LYS A 123 -18.62 30.85 0.54
CA LYS A 123 -18.27 30.59 -0.87
C LYS A 123 -16.85 30.07 -1.00
N GLU A 124 -15.88 30.69 -0.33
CA GLU A 124 -14.49 30.22 -0.32
C GLU A 124 -14.35 28.81 0.25
N ILE A 125 -15.02 28.52 1.37
CA ILE A 125 -15.05 27.17 1.96
C ILE A 125 -15.68 26.16 0.99
N ALA A 126 -16.75 26.54 0.28
CA ALA A 126 -17.39 25.66 -0.70
C ALA A 126 -16.43 25.32 -1.85
N VAL A 127 -15.75 26.32 -2.42
CA VAL A 127 -14.76 26.13 -3.50
C VAL A 127 -13.60 25.25 -3.02
N ILE A 128 -13.04 25.53 -1.84
CA ILE A 128 -11.93 24.73 -1.27
C ILE A 128 -12.38 23.28 -1.03
N ARG A 129 -13.61 23.06 -0.57
CA ARG A 129 -14.16 21.71 -0.38
C ARG A 129 -14.31 20.99 -1.71
N GLU A 130 -14.87 21.63 -2.73
CA GLU A 130 -15.00 21.05 -4.07
C GLU A 130 -13.63 20.69 -4.64
N GLU A 131 -12.67 21.63 -4.67
CA GLU A 131 -11.30 21.37 -5.13
C GLU A 131 -10.61 20.26 -4.35
N SER A 132 -10.80 20.19 -3.04
CA SER A 132 -10.19 19.13 -2.22
C SER A 132 -10.82 17.77 -2.49
N THR A 133 -12.15 17.70 -2.70
CA THR A 133 -12.81 16.44 -3.09
C THR A 133 -12.36 15.96 -4.46
N GLU A 134 -12.17 16.87 -5.43
CA GLU A 134 -11.63 16.52 -6.75
C GLU A 134 -10.18 16.04 -6.68
N LYS A 135 -9.33 16.73 -5.90
CA LYS A 135 -7.93 16.34 -5.70
C LYS A 135 -7.82 14.97 -5.02
N VAL A 136 -8.64 14.70 -4.01
CA VAL A 136 -8.71 13.39 -3.34
C VAL A 136 -9.17 12.32 -4.32
N ALA A 137 -10.24 12.55 -5.07
CA ALA A 137 -10.73 11.58 -6.06
C ALA A 137 -9.70 11.30 -7.16
N LYS A 138 -8.93 12.30 -7.60
CA LYS A 138 -7.84 12.12 -8.56
C LYS A 138 -6.70 11.29 -7.96
N ALA A 139 -6.27 11.60 -6.73
CA ALA A 139 -5.22 10.85 -6.04
C ALA A 139 -5.64 9.39 -5.80
N GLU A 140 -6.89 9.12 -5.43
CA GLU A 140 -7.41 7.77 -5.28
C GLU A 140 -7.37 6.97 -6.58
N ARG A 141 -7.70 7.60 -7.73
CA ARG A 141 -7.58 6.96 -9.05
C ARG A 141 -6.13 6.64 -9.40
N GLU A 142 -5.20 7.56 -9.15
CA GLU A 142 -3.76 7.34 -9.39
C GLU A 142 -3.20 6.22 -8.50
N VAL A 143 -3.62 6.16 -7.22
CA VAL A 143 -3.26 5.07 -6.30
C VAL A 143 -3.85 3.73 -6.77
N ALA A 144 -5.09 3.70 -7.27
CA ALA A 144 -5.67 2.49 -7.83
C ALA A 144 -4.89 2.00 -9.07
N GLN A 145 -4.58 2.90 -10.01
CA GLN A 145 -3.79 2.57 -11.21
C GLN A 145 -2.39 2.07 -10.87
N THR A 146 -1.70 2.70 -9.92
CA THR A 146 -0.36 2.26 -9.50
C THR A 146 -0.38 0.90 -8.80
N ARG A 147 -1.44 0.58 -8.04
CA ARG A 147 -1.65 -0.76 -7.47
C ARG A 147 -1.86 -1.82 -8.55
N GLU A 148 -2.71 -1.53 -9.54
CA GLU A 148 -2.93 -2.45 -10.67
C GLU A 148 -1.63 -2.72 -11.45
N LEU A 149 -0.84 -1.67 -11.72
CA LEU A 149 0.46 -1.81 -12.37
C LEU A 149 1.46 -2.61 -11.52
N LEU A 150 1.47 -2.42 -10.20
CA LEU A 150 2.33 -3.17 -9.29
C LEU A 150 1.95 -4.66 -9.26
N ASP A 151 0.66 -4.98 -9.21
CA ASP A 151 0.17 -6.35 -9.23
C ASP A 151 0.46 -7.02 -10.58
N ALA A 152 0.31 -6.30 -11.70
CA ALA A 152 0.70 -6.77 -13.02
C ALA A 152 2.22 -7.02 -13.12
N SER A 153 3.05 -6.13 -12.55
CA SER A 153 4.51 -6.30 -12.50
C SER A 153 4.90 -7.53 -11.69
N ARG A 154 4.29 -7.73 -10.52
CA ARG A 154 4.53 -8.93 -9.69
C ARG A 154 4.11 -10.21 -10.38
N ALA A 155 3.00 -10.19 -11.11
CA ALA A 155 2.56 -11.34 -11.91
C ALA A 155 3.56 -11.63 -13.06
N ALA A 156 4.08 -10.59 -13.70
CA ALA A 156 5.11 -10.72 -14.74
C ALA A 156 6.43 -11.28 -14.16
N GLU A 157 6.88 -10.79 -13.00
CA GLU A 157 8.06 -11.30 -12.29
C GLU A 157 7.91 -12.78 -11.90
N ALA A 158 6.72 -13.18 -11.42
CA ALA A 158 6.45 -14.59 -11.13
C ALA A 158 6.47 -15.46 -12.39
N ALA A 159 5.95 -14.95 -13.52
CA ALA A 159 5.99 -15.65 -14.79
C ALA A 159 7.41 -15.79 -15.34
N THR A 160 8.24 -14.74 -15.26
CA THR A 160 9.63 -14.80 -15.71
C THR A 160 10.47 -15.72 -14.84
N ALA A 161 10.27 -15.72 -13.52
CA ALA A 161 10.93 -16.67 -12.62
C ALA A 161 10.61 -18.14 -12.99
N LYS A 162 9.35 -18.42 -13.33
CA LYS A 162 8.93 -19.76 -13.78
C LYS A 162 9.55 -20.16 -15.12
N LEU A 163 9.63 -19.22 -16.07
CA LEU A 163 10.30 -19.46 -17.35
C LEU A 163 11.80 -19.73 -17.17
N LEU A 164 12.46 -19.01 -16.26
CA LEU A 164 13.86 -19.23 -15.92
C LEU A 164 14.08 -20.65 -15.37
N GLN A 165 13.24 -21.08 -14.42
CA GLN A 165 13.31 -22.45 -13.88
C GLN A 165 13.12 -23.51 -14.96
N LEU A 166 12.14 -23.34 -15.86
CA LEU A 166 11.93 -24.26 -16.97
C LEU A 166 13.11 -24.28 -17.94
N ALA A 167 13.76 -23.14 -18.19
CA ALA A 167 14.95 -23.06 -19.03
C ALA A 167 16.15 -23.77 -18.36
N GLU A 168 16.37 -23.58 -17.06
CA GLU A 168 17.41 -24.29 -16.30
C GLU A 168 17.18 -25.81 -16.29
N GLU A 169 15.94 -26.26 -16.11
CA GLU A 169 15.60 -27.68 -16.20
C GLU A 169 15.84 -28.25 -17.60
N ALA A 170 15.46 -27.51 -18.64
CA ALA A 170 15.70 -27.91 -20.03
C ALA A 170 17.20 -28.00 -20.32
N GLU A 171 17.98 -27.02 -19.88
CA GLU A 171 19.44 -27.01 -20.03
C GLU A 171 20.07 -28.23 -19.32
N ARG A 172 19.65 -28.53 -18.08
CA ARG A 172 20.12 -29.72 -17.36
C ARG A 172 19.80 -31.00 -18.12
N ARG A 173 18.58 -31.13 -18.66
CA ARG A 173 18.19 -32.30 -19.47
C ARG A 173 19.04 -32.44 -20.73
N GLU A 174 19.36 -31.34 -21.41
CA GLU A 174 20.21 -31.39 -22.60
C GLU A 174 21.67 -31.70 -22.26
N ARG A 175 22.20 -31.20 -21.13
CA ARG A 175 23.52 -31.60 -20.65
C ARG A 175 23.58 -33.09 -20.31
N ASP A 176 22.59 -33.61 -19.58
CA ASP A 176 22.51 -35.05 -19.26
C ASP A 176 22.43 -35.92 -20.52
N ARG A 177 21.75 -35.43 -21.57
CA ARG A 177 21.71 -36.12 -22.88
C ARG A 177 23.06 -36.06 -23.58
N ALA A 178 23.72 -34.91 -23.57
CA ALA A 178 25.05 -34.76 -24.14
C ALA A 178 26.06 -35.69 -23.45
N ASP A 179 26.05 -35.78 -22.13
CA ASP A 179 26.94 -36.68 -21.37
C ASP A 179 26.67 -38.15 -21.69
N LYS A 180 25.40 -38.55 -21.81
CA LYS A 180 25.02 -39.91 -22.22
C LYS A 180 25.49 -40.23 -23.64
N LEU A 181 25.32 -39.29 -24.57
CA LEU A 181 25.79 -39.44 -25.94
C LEU A 181 27.32 -39.52 -26.00
N GLN A 182 28.02 -38.71 -25.22
CA GLN A 182 29.48 -38.76 -25.13
C GLN A 182 29.96 -40.11 -24.61
N SER A 183 29.34 -40.63 -23.54
CA SER A 183 29.64 -41.97 -23.03
C SER A 183 29.40 -43.06 -24.07
N ALA A 184 28.33 -42.97 -24.86
CA ALA A 184 28.06 -43.90 -25.95
C ALA A 184 29.12 -43.80 -27.07
N VAL A 185 29.57 -42.59 -27.42
CA VAL A 185 30.66 -42.37 -28.39
C VAL A 185 31.95 -43.02 -27.89
N ASP A 186 32.29 -42.85 -26.60
CA ASP A 186 33.49 -43.45 -26.01
C ASP A 186 33.41 -44.99 -26.02
N GLN A 187 32.22 -45.56 -25.76
CA GLN A 187 31.99 -47.00 -25.86
C GLN A 187 32.14 -47.51 -27.29
N VAL A 188 31.61 -46.79 -28.29
CA VAL A 188 31.78 -47.15 -29.71
C VAL A 188 33.25 -47.10 -30.11
N ALA A 189 34.00 -46.10 -29.65
CA ALA A 189 35.45 -46.02 -29.89
C ALA A 189 36.20 -47.22 -29.27
N ALA A 190 35.85 -47.62 -28.05
CA ALA A 190 36.43 -48.79 -27.41
C ALA A 190 36.10 -50.11 -28.15
N ILE A 191 34.86 -50.27 -28.63
CA ILE A 191 34.47 -51.43 -29.44
C ILE A 191 35.24 -51.44 -30.75
N LYS A 192 35.39 -50.28 -31.41
CA LYS A 192 36.15 -50.16 -32.66
C LYS A 192 37.62 -50.56 -32.47
N SER A 193 38.25 -50.09 -31.39
CA SER A 193 39.63 -50.49 -31.06
C SER A 193 39.75 -52.01 -30.86
N LYS A 194 38.79 -52.65 -30.17
CA LYS A 194 38.78 -54.11 -30.00
C LYS A 194 38.55 -54.84 -31.32
N LEU A 195 37.73 -54.28 -32.20
CA LEU A 195 37.51 -54.82 -33.55
C LEU A 195 38.81 -54.77 -34.34
N ASP A 196 39.50 -53.63 -34.38
CA ASP A 196 40.78 -53.46 -35.08
C ASP A 196 41.85 -54.43 -34.56
N GLU A 197 41.91 -54.65 -33.24
CA GLU A 197 42.78 -55.67 -32.64
C GLU A 197 42.41 -57.09 -33.09
N SER A 198 41.12 -57.43 -33.12
CA SER A 198 40.65 -58.75 -33.56
C SER A 198 40.92 -58.99 -35.05
N GLU A 199 40.73 -57.97 -35.89
CA GLU A 199 41.06 -58.02 -37.32
C GLU A 199 42.56 -58.20 -37.53
N SER A 200 43.39 -57.54 -36.71
CA SER A 200 44.84 -57.70 -36.74
C SER A 200 45.25 -59.14 -36.37
N LYS A 201 44.63 -59.73 -35.34
CA LYS A 201 44.84 -61.14 -34.97
C LYS A 201 44.39 -62.10 -36.08
N LEU A 202 43.24 -61.86 -36.69
CA LEU A 202 42.73 -62.67 -37.80
C LEU A 202 43.70 -62.66 -38.99
N LYS A 203 44.30 -61.51 -39.32
CA LYS A 203 45.34 -61.44 -40.37
C LYS A 203 46.56 -62.29 -40.02
N VAL A 204 47.00 -62.29 -38.76
CA VAL A 204 48.11 -63.14 -38.31
C VAL A 204 47.75 -64.62 -38.46
N TYR A 205 46.58 -65.03 -37.97
CA TYR A 205 46.13 -66.43 -38.08
C TYR A 205 45.93 -66.87 -39.54
N SER A 206 45.39 -66.00 -40.40
CA SER A 206 45.30 -66.28 -41.84
C SER A 206 46.67 -66.53 -42.45
N GLY A 207 47.67 -65.71 -42.12
CA GLY A 207 49.04 -65.92 -42.60
C GLY A 207 49.70 -67.18 -42.04
N GLU A 208 49.35 -67.60 -40.82
CA GLU A 208 49.79 -68.89 -40.27
C GLU A 208 49.13 -70.07 -40.97
N ILE A 209 47.84 -69.99 -41.30
CA ILE A 209 47.14 -71.01 -42.08
C ILE A 209 47.82 -71.15 -43.44
N ASP A 210 48.07 -70.06 -44.17
CA ASP A 210 48.74 -70.10 -45.47
C ASP A 210 50.14 -70.77 -45.39
N ARG A 211 50.89 -70.49 -44.31
CA ARG A 211 52.19 -71.14 -44.06
C ARG A 211 52.05 -72.63 -43.79
N LEU A 212 51.08 -73.03 -42.97
CA LEU A 212 50.82 -74.44 -42.67
C LEU A 212 50.35 -75.20 -43.90
N GLU A 213 49.48 -74.60 -44.72
CA GLU A 213 49.04 -75.18 -46.00
C GLU A 213 50.22 -75.39 -46.94
N SER A 214 51.14 -74.42 -47.04
CA SER A 214 52.37 -74.54 -47.83
C SER A 214 53.28 -75.66 -47.32
N LEU A 215 53.45 -75.77 -45.99
CA LEU A 215 54.21 -76.85 -45.36
C LEU A 215 53.59 -78.23 -45.63
N ILE A 216 52.27 -78.37 -45.50
CA ILE A 216 51.55 -79.60 -45.78
C ILE A 216 51.70 -79.97 -47.26
N ALA A 217 51.54 -79.01 -48.18
CA ALA A 217 51.72 -79.24 -49.61
C ALA A 217 53.15 -79.69 -49.95
N GLN A 218 54.16 -79.09 -49.30
CA GLN A 218 55.55 -79.52 -49.45
C GLN A 218 55.76 -80.94 -48.93
N GLN A 219 55.26 -81.26 -47.73
CA GLN A 219 55.37 -82.61 -47.15
C GLN A 219 54.65 -83.65 -48.00
N GLN A 220 53.47 -83.35 -48.54
CA GLN A 220 52.75 -84.23 -49.46
C GLN A 220 53.58 -84.52 -50.71
N LYS A 221 54.22 -83.49 -51.28
CA LYS A 221 55.10 -83.64 -52.45
C LYS A 221 56.35 -84.46 -52.14
N GLU A 222 56.92 -84.31 -50.94
CA GLU A 222 58.05 -85.12 -50.48
C GLU A 222 57.65 -86.58 -50.28
N HIS A 223 56.50 -86.83 -49.64
CA HIS A 223 55.94 -88.18 -49.50
C HIS A 223 55.61 -88.84 -50.84
N GLU A 224 55.07 -88.09 -51.81
CA GLU A 224 54.79 -88.60 -53.15
C GLU A 224 56.08 -89.01 -53.87
N LYS A 225 57.14 -88.20 -53.77
CA LYS A 225 58.47 -88.56 -54.29
C LYS A 225 59.04 -89.80 -53.62
N GLU A 226 58.89 -89.92 -52.31
CA GLU A 226 59.37 -91.07 -51.56
C GLU A 226 58.59 -92.34 -51.92
N LEU A 227 57.27 -92.24 -52.07
CA LEU A 227 56.42 -93.33 -52.58
C LEU A 227 56.81 -93.75 -53.99
N LEU A 228 57.12 -92.80 -54.88
CA LEU A 228 57.63 -93.11 -56.23
C LEU A 228 58.96 -93.86 -56.16
N ARG A 229 59.91 -93.42 -55.33
CA ARG A 229 61.18 -94.13 -55.12
C ARG A 229 60.99 -95.54 -54.55
N GLN A 230 60.08 -95.70 -53.59
CA GLN A 230 59.75 -97.02 -53.03
C GLN A 230 59.11 -97.93 -54.09
N LYS A 231 58.25 -97.38 -54.95
CA LYS A 231 57.69 -98.13 -56.10
C LYS A 231 58.79 -98.54 -57.08
N GLU A 232 59.68 -97.62 -57.45
CA GLU A 232 60.83 -97.93 -58.33
C GLU A 232 61.74 -99.00 -57.72
N GLN A 233 62.02 -98.93 -56.41
CA GLN A 233 62.79 -99.96 -55.71
C GLN A 233 62.07 -101.31 -55.69
N ALA A 234 60.76 -101.32 -55.40
CA ALA A 234 59.96 -102.54 -55.42
C ALA A 234 59.87 -103.15 -56.83
N GLU A 235 59.80 -102.32 -57.89
CA GLU A 235 59.87 -102.78 -59.27
C GLU A 235 61.23 -103.40 -59.60
N LEU A 236 62.34 -102.75 -59.21
CA LEU A 236 63.69 -103.32 -59.36
C LEU A 236 63.88 -104.63 -58.59
N GLU A 237 63.34 -104.73 -57.37
CA GLU A 237 63.35 -105.98 -56.59
C GLU A 237 62.52 -107.07 -57.24
N LYS A 238 61.35 -106.72 -57.78
CA LYS A 238 60.51 -107.64 -58.55
C LYS A 238 61.23 -108.13 -59.80
N ASP A 239 61.85 -107.24 -60.58
CA ASP A 239 62.62 -107.60 -61.78
C ASP A 239 63.82 -108.49 -61.41
N LYS A 240 64.49 -108.20 -60.29
CA LYS A 240 65.57 -109.05 -59.76
C LYS A 240 65.05 -110.44 -59.36
N ALA A 241 63.88 -110.52 -58.75
CA ALA A 241 63.24 -111.79 -58.38
C ALA A 241 62.82 -112.59 -59.63
N VAL A 242 62.27 -111.93 -60.65
CA VAL A 242 61.97 -112.54 -61.95
C VAL A 242 63.24 -113.08 -62.60
N LEU A 243 64.32 -112.29 -62.67
CA LEU A 243 65.62 -112.72 -63.19
C LEU A 243 66.21 -113.90 -62.42
N GLN A 244 66.02 -113.95 -61.09
CA GLN A 244 66.44 -115.11 -60.29
C GLN A 244 65.59 -116.34 -60.58
N ALA A 245 64.28 -116.19 -60.75
CA ALA A 245 63.38 -117.26 -61.14
C ALA A 245 63.69 -117.79 -62.55
N GLU A 246 63.98 -116.91 -63.50
CA GLU A 246 64.43 -117.28 -64.86
C GLU A 246 65.77 -118.02 -64.81
N LYS A 247 66.74 -117.57 -64.01
CA LYS A 247 68.00 -118.30 -63.80
C LYS A 247 67.77 -119.69 -63.21
N ALA A 248 66.87 -119.82 -62.24
CA ALA A 248 66.51 -121.11 -61.65
C ALA A 248 65.82 -122.02 -62.68
N ALA A 249 64.89 -121.50 -63.48
CA ALA A 249 64.23 -122.24 -64.55
C ALA A 249 65.22 -122.68 -65.65
N VAL A 250 66.20 -121.85 -66.01
CA VAL A 250 67.28 -122.22 -66.94
C VAL A 250 68.18 -123.30 -66.35
N ALA A 251 68.47 -123.23 -65.05
CA ALA A 251 69.21 -124.29 -64.35
C ALA A 251 68.43 -125.61 -64.33
N GLU A 252 67.11 -125.57 -64.11
CA GLU A 252 66.23 -126.74 -64.21
C GLU A 252 66.16 -127.27 -65.65
N LEU A 253 66.05 -126.40 -66.66
CA LEU A 253 66.10 -126.80 -68.07
C LEU A 253 67.42 -127.48 -68.41
N LYS A 254 68.53 -126.98 -67.89
CA LYS A 254 69.85 -127.59 -68.06
C LYS A 254 69.92 -128.95 -67.37
N HIS A 255 69.40 -129.05 -66.14
CA HIS A 255 69.30 -130.33 -65.43
C HIS A 255 68.41 -131.34 -66.18
N LEU A 256 67.28 -130.90 -66.74
CA LEU A 256 66.41 -131.73 -67.57
C LEU A 256 67.08 -132.13 -68.89
N GLN A 257 67.88 -131.25 -69.50
CA GLN A 257 68.66 -131.55 -70.69
C GLN A 257 69.76 -132.59 -70.40
N ASP A 258 70.44 -132.46 -69.26
CA ASP A 258 71.43 -133.44 -68.79
C ASP A 258 70.76 -134.79 -68.46
N ALA A 259 69.59 -134.78 -67.83
CA ALA A 259 68.78 -135.98 -67.57
C ALA A 259 68.28 -136.63 -68.88
N LEU A 260 67.86 -135.84 -69.86
CA LEU A 260 67.48 -136.32 -71.20
C LEU A 260 68.68 -136.94 -71.92
N SER A 261 69.87 -136.35 -71.77
CA SER A 261 71.12 -136.91 -72.30
C SER A 261 71.47 -138.26 -71.66
N GLN A 262 71.32 -138.38 -70.34
CA GLN A 262 71.50 -139.65 -69.63
C GLN A 262 70.49 -140.72 -70.04
N GLU A 263 69.23 -140.36 -70.26
CA GLU A 263 68.22 -141.31 -70.76
C GLU A 263 68.50 -141.73 -72.21
N ARG A 264 69.00 -140.83 -73.07
CA ARG A 264 69.49 -141.20 -74.41
C ARG A 264 70.66 -142.18 -74.33
N GLU A 265 71.56 -142.00 -73.37
CA GLU A 265 72.70 -142.88 -73.13
C GLU A 265 72.28 -144.27 -72.61
N ARG A 266 71.30 -144.33 -71.68
CA ARG A 266 70.68 -145.59 -71.24
C ARG A 266 69.98 -146.33 -72.36
N ASN A 267 69.27 -145.62 -73.22
CA ASN A 267 68.57 -146.21 -74.36
C ASN A 267 69.56 -146.78 -75.41
N ALA A 268 70.67 -146.07 -75.64
CA ALA A 268 71.77 -146.58 -76.47
C ALA A 268 72.42 -147.85 -75.88
N GLN A 269 72.62 -147.91 -74.55
CA GLN A 269 73.19 -149.08 -73.87
C GLN A 269 72.26 -150.31 -73.91
N LEU A 270 70.95 -150.13 -73.77
CA LEU A 270 69.94 -151.19 -73.92
C LEU A 270 69.92 -151.80 -75.33
N THR A 271 70.14 -150.97 -76.34
CA THR A 271 70.17 -151.40 -77.74
C THR A 271 71.39 -152.29 -78.05
N VAL A 272 72.52 -152.08 -77.36
CA VAL A 272 73.74 -152.89 -77.50
C VAL A 272 73.65 -154.24 -76.78
N GLN A 273 72.90 -154.35 -75.67
CA GLN A 273 72.75 -155.60 -74.92
C GLN A 273 71.87 -156.65 -75.64
N LEU A 274 70.96 -156.22 -76.52
CA LEU A 274 70.08 -157.13 -77.26
C LEU A 274 70.76 -157.86 -78.43
N ALA A 275 71.93 -157.43 -78.89
CA ALA A 275 72.61 -158.02 -80.05
C ALA A 275 73.54 -159.21 -79.72
N GLY A 276 73.73 -159.57 -78.45
CA GLY A 276 74.87 -160.41 -78.01
C GLY A 276 74.64 -161.89 -77.67
N LYS A 277 73.43 -162.47 -77.77
CA LYS A 277 73.20 -163.86 -77.31
C LYS A 277 72.29 -164.67 -78.24
N THR A 278 72.89 -165.52 -79.09
CA THR A 278 72.55 -166.96 -79.24
C THR A 278 73.43 -167.65 -80.31
N LYS A 279 74.16 -168.71 -79.92
CA LYS A 279 74.69 -169.78 -80.81
C LYS A 279 74.84 -171.11 -80.03
N ARG A 280 74.61 -172.24 -80.75
CA ARG A 280 74.82 -173.71 -80.45
C ARG A 280 73.68 -174.49 -79.76
N PRO A 281 73.59 -175.85 -79.86
CA PRO A 281 74.41 -176.88 -80.58
C PRO A 281 73.58 -178.03 -81.30
N PRO A 282 74.19 -179.14 -81.82
CA PRO A 282 73.59 -180.10 -82.78
C PRO A 282 73.31 -181.54 -82.25
N SER A 283 72.46 -182.34 -82.96
CA SER A 283 72.71 -183.72 -83.46
C SER A 283 71.43 -184.47 -83.95
N GLU A 284 71.53 -185.04 -85.16
CA GLU A 284 71.00 -186.34 -85.67
C GLU A 284 69.51 -186.74 -85.54
N ASN A 285 68.77 -186.59 -86.65
CA ASN A 285 68.37 -187.65 -87.59
C ASN A 285 68.20 -187.03 -88.99
#